data_AF-A0A0D0BX11-F1
#
_entry.id   AF-A0A0D0BX11-F1
#
_cell.length_a   1.000
_cell.length_b   1.000
_cell.length_c   1.000
_cell.angle_alpha   90.00
_cell.angle_beta   90.00
_cell.angle_gamma   90.00
#
_symmetry.space_group_name_H-M   'P 1'
#
loop_
_entity.id
_entity.type
_entity.pdbx_description
1 polymer ?
#
loop_
_entity_poly.entity_id
_entity_poly.type
_entity_poly.pdbx_seq_one_letter_code
_entity_poly.pdbx_strand_id
1 'polypeptide(L)'
;EFREFMRFVKQVSCYIEDGNVPIHREVDIMSHYLKGSAYNFYERTCGDCPEKWTLQQFFIRLYDYIFPLSFRTEQRRKLRRCSQGKHRVRDYVGYFEDLCDTIGPIDEQEKVSLLWDGFAGYIAAGLYNRNLHPE
;
A
#
# COMPACT_ATOMS: atom_id res chain seq x y z
N GLU A 1 -3.72 -3.26 8.07
CA GLU A 1 -3.82 -1.78 8.16
C GLU A 1 -3.48 -1.11 6.84
N PHE A 2 -2.27 -1.25 6.29
CA PHE A 2 -1.92 -0.61 5.01
C PHE A 2 -2.82 -1.00 3.83
N ARG A 3 -3.12 -2.29 3.65
CA ARG A 3 -4.06 -2.75 2.60
C ARG A 3 -5.46 -2.18 2.76
N GLU A 4 -5.93 -2.05 3.99
CA GLU A 4 -7.24 -1.45 4.30
C GLU A 4 -7.24 0.05 3.97
N PHE A 5 -6.15 0.75 4.30
CA PHE A 5 -5.93 2.15 3.93
C PHE A 5 -5.90 2.33 2.41
N MET A 6 -5.11 1.55 1.67
CA MET A 6 -5.04 1.64 0.21
C MET A 6 -6.38 1.32 -0.46
N ARG A 7 -7.11 0.31 0.06
CA ARG A 7 -8.46 0.01 -0.40
C ARG A 7 -9.40 1.20 -0.17
N PHE A 8 -9.33 1.82 1.00
CA PHE A 8 -10.12 3.02 1.31
C PHE A 8 -9.79 4.19 0.37
N VAL A 9 -8.51 4.51 0.19
CA VAL A 9 -8.05 5.55 -0.76
C VAL A 9 -8.63 5.29 -2.14
N LYS A 10 -8.48 4.08 -2.68
CA LYS A 10 -8.99 3.72 -4.01
C LYS A 10 -10.52 3.86 -4.08
N GLN A 11 -11.24 3.32 -3.11
CA GLN A 11 -12.71 3.34 -3.11
C GLN A 11 -13.26 4.76 -3.05
N VAL A 12 -12.69 5.61 -2.20
CA VAL A 12 -13.10 7.01 -2.07
C VAL A 12 -12.73 7.79 -3.33
N SER A 13 -11.52 7.64 -3.86
CA SER A 13 -11.12 8.31 -5.10
C SER A 13 -12.08 7.96 -6.25
N CYS A 14 -12.38 6.68 -6.47
CA CYS A 14 -13.36 6.28 -7.47
C CYS A 14 -14.75 6.87 -7.19
N TYR A 15 -15.23 6.82 -5.95
CA TYR A 15 -16.56 7.34 -5.60
C TYR A 15 -16.68 8.86 -5.84
N ILE A 16 -15.64 9.62 -5.51
CA ILE A 16 -15.56 11.06 -5.70
C ILE A 16 -15.48 11.43 -7.19
N GLU A 17 -14.65 10.70 -7.95
CA GLU A 17 -14.49 10.84 -9.39
C GLU A 17 -15.79 10.52 -10.13
N ASP A 18 -16.38 9.34 -9.88
CA ASP A 18 -17.63 8.89 -10.49
C ASP A 18 -18.80 9.84 -10.15
N GLY A 19 -18.78 10.42 -8.94
CA GLY A 19 -19.76 11.39 -8.48
C GLY A 19 -19.58 12.80 -9.03
N ASN A 20 -18.51 13.08 -9.79
CA ASN A 20 -18.12 14.42 -10.25
C ASN A 20 -18.17 15.47 -9.12
N VAL A 21 -17.67 15.07 -7.94
CA VAL A 21 -17.74 15.92 -6.75
C VAL A 21 -16.80 17.12 -6.91
N PRO A 22 -17.23 18.35 -6.64
CA PRO A 22 -16.34 19.51 -6.66
C PRO A 22 -15.22 19.39 -5.63
N ILE A 23 -13.99 19.79 -5.98
CA ILE A 23 -12.78 19.66 -5.14
C ILE A 23 -13.00 20.14 -3.70
N HIS A 24 -13.64 21.30 -3.53
CA HIS A 24 -13.93 21.91 -2.23
C HIS A 24 -14.96 21.14 -1.37
N ARG A 25 -15.53 20.03 -1.87
CA ARG A 25 -16.47 19.16 -1.16
C ARG A 25 -15.98 17.73 -0.99
N GLU A 26 -14.87 17.36 -1.62
CA GLU A 26 -14.38 15.98 -1.62
C GLU A 26 -14.10 15.48 -0.21
N VAL A 27 -13.37 16.27 0.58
CA VAL A 27 -12.96 15.92 1.94
C VAL A 27 -14.16 15.88 2.89
N ASP A 28 -15.11 16.83 2.73
CA ASP A 28 -16.36 16.86 3.49
C ASP A 28 -17.20 15.59 3.24
N ILE A 29 -17.46 15.25 1.98
CA ILE A 29 -18.23 14.05 1.61
C ILE A 29 -17.51 12.77 2.06
N MET A 30 -16.20 12.69 1.88
CA MET A 30 -15.40 11.56 2.32
C MET A 30 -15.45 11.37 3.84
N SER A 31 -15.55 12.46 4.61
CA SER A 31 -15.56 12.43 6.08
C SER A 31 -16.70 11.58 6.65
N HIS A 32 -17.84 11.51 5.96
CA HIS A 32 -19.00 10.69 6.37
C HIS A 32 -18.70 9.19 6.42
N TYR A 33 -17.66 8.74 5.72
CA TYR A 33 -17.23 7.34 5.69
C TYR A 33 -16.08 7.05 6.67
N LEU A 34 -15.50 8.08 7.29
CA LEU A 34 -14.46 7.93 8.28
C LEU A 34 -15.03 7.43 9.61
N LYS A 35 -14.25 6.61 10.31
CA LYS A 35 -14.59 6.08 11.64
C LYS A 35 -13.37 6.06 12.52
N GLY A 36 -13.59 6.09 13.84
CA GLY A 36 -12.53 5.92 14.85
C GLY A 36 -11.40 6.93 14.71
N SER A 37 -10.16 6.45 14.68
CA SER A 37 -8.96 7.30 14.63
C SER A 37 -8.89 8.22 13.41
N ALA A 38 -9.38 7.76 12.26
CA ALA A 38 -9.37 8.57 11.03
C ALA A 38 -10.39 9.72 11.09
N TYR A 39 -11.55 9.50 11.70
CA TYR A 39 -12.54 10.55 11.94
C TYR A 39 -12.04 11.57 12.98
N ASN A 40 -11.42 11.10 14.06
CA ASN A 40 -10.79 11.97 15.05
C ASN A 40 -9.70 12.86 14.43
N PHE A 41 -8.93 12.33 13.47
CA PHE A 41 -7.95 13.12 12.72
C PHE A 41 -8.62 14.20 11.87
N TYR A 42 -9.69 13.84 11.16
CA TYR A 42 -10.48 14.78 10.37
C TYR A 42 -11.03 15.94 11.21
N GLU A 43 -11.72 15.65 12.32
CA GLU A 43 -12.29 16.69 13.19
C GLU A 43 -11.24 17.67 13.69
N ARG A 44 -10.06 17.17 14.09
CA ARG A 44 -8.98 18.00 14.65
C ARG A 44 -8.24 18.86 13.63
N THR A 45 -8.21 18.42 12.37
CA THR A 45 -7.28 18.97 11.37
C THR A 45 -8.00 19.70 10.25
N CYS A 46 -9.15 19.16 9.83
CA CYS A 46 -9.90 19.62 8.67
C CYS A 46 -11.30 20.14 9.02
N GLY A 47 -11.85 19.77 10.19
CA GLY A 47 -13.26 20.00 10.54
C GLY A 47 -13.71 21.46 10.46
N ASP A 48 -12.83 22.42 10.74
CA ASP A 48 -13.17 23.85 10.71
C ASP A 48 -13.27 24.44 9.29
N CYS A 49 -12.53 23.89 8.33
CA CYS A 49 -12.46 24.38 6.94
C CYS A 49 -12.18 23.23 5.96
N PRO A 50 -13.07 22.22 5.83
CA PRO A 50 -12.84 21.08 4.94
C PRO A 50 -12.70 21.49 3.47
N GLU A 51 -13.28 22.62 3.07
CA GLU A 51 -13.27 23.16 1.72
C GLU A 51 -11.89 23.62 1.22
N LYS A 52 -10.94 23.82 2.13
CA LYS A 52 -9.55 24.21 1.81
C LYS A 52 -8.65 23.01 1.53
N TRP A 53 -9.14 21.79 1.77
CA TRP A 53 -8.37 20.57 1.64
C TRP A 53 -8.69 19.87 0.33
N THR A 54 -7.66 19.36 -0.33
CA THR A 54 -7.84 18.40 -1.41
C THR A 54 -7.81 16.98 -0.86
N LEU A 55 -8.46 16.05 -1.57
CA LEU A 55 -8.45 14.64 -1.18
C LEU A 55 -7.03 14.06 -1.09
N GLN A 56 -6.14 14.48 -2.01
CA GLN A 56 -4.72 14.10 -2.00
C GLN A 56 -4.01 14.58 -0.73
N GLN A 57 -4.15 15.85 -0.37
CA GLN A 57 -3.53 16.42 0.83
C GLN A 57 -4.02 15.71 2.09
N PHE A 58 -5.33 15.44 2.15
CA PHE A 58 -5.93 14.71 3.26
C PHE A 58 -5.32 13.32 3.41
N PHE A 59 -5.23 12.53 2.33
CA PHE A 59 -4.68 11.17 2.41
C PHE A 59 -3.21 11.15 2.80
N ILE A 60 -2.39 12.10 2.34
CA ILE A 60 -0.98 12.21 2.76
C ILE A 60 -0.90 12.44 4.27
N ARG A 61 -1.68 13.38 4.82
CA ARG A 61 -1.64 13.67 6.26
C ARG A 61 -2.24 12.54 7.11
N LEU A 62 -3.29 11.90 6.62
CA LEU A 62 -3.89 10.75 7.29
C LEU A 62 -2.90 9.57 7.31
N TYR A 63 -2.15 9.36 6.21
CA TYR A 63 -1.08 8.37 6.16
C TYR A 63 -0.01 8.66 7.22
N ASP A 64 0.47 9.89 7.31
CA ASP A 64 1.47 10.30 8.31
C ASP A 64 0.96 10.18 9.76
N TYR A 65 -0.35 10.30 9.97
CA TYR A 65 -0.99 10.12 11.27
C TYR A 65 -1.11 8.65 11.67
N ILE A 66 -1.48 7.77 10.74
CA ILE A 66 -1.72 6.34 11.00
C ILE A 66 -0.42 5.54 11.01
N PHE A 67 0.51 5.84 10.09
CA PHE A 67 1.72 5.05 9.90
C PHE A 67 2.94 5.78 10.47
N PRO A 68 3.81 5.09 11.23
CA PRO A 68 5.03 5.70 11.72
C PRO A 68 5.97 6.08 10.57
N LEU A 69 6.83 7.10 10.75
CA LEU A 69 7.82 7.49 9.73
C LEU A 69 8.72 6.31 9.30
N SER A 70 9.00 5.39 10.22
CA SER A 70 9.81 4.20 9.97
C SER A 70 9.08 3.11 9.17
N PHE A 71 7.77 3.25 8.93
CA PHE A 71 6.94 2.19 8.33
C PHE A 71 7.52 1.70 7.00
N ARG A 72 7.82 2.60 6.06
CA ARG A 72 8.38 2.22 4.75
C ARG A 72 9.73 1.51 4.88
N THR A 73 10.58 1.98 5.80
CA THR A 73 11.88 1.35 6.08
C THR A 73 11.70 -0.07 6.65
N GLU A 74 10.72 -0.24 7.55
CA GLU A 74 10.40 -1.55 8.10
C GLU A 74 9.85 -2.51 7.03
N GLN A 75 8.99 -2.04 6.14
CA GLN A 75 8.48 -2.83 5.03
C GLN A 75 9.60 -3.24 4.05
N ARG A 76 10.54 -2.34 3.72
CA ARG A 76 11.74 -2.70 2.93
C ARG A 76 12.57 -3.79 3.60
N ARG A 77 12.75 -3.69 4.93
CA ARG A 77 13.45 -4.72 5.70
C ARG A 77 12.69 -6.06 5.69
N LYS A 78 11.37 -6.04 5.73
CA LYS A 78 10.53 -7.25 5.59
C LYS A 78 10.66 -7.85 4.20
N LEU A 79 10.62 -7.04 3.15
CA LEU A 79 10.77 -7.47 1.76
C LEU A 79 12.10 -8.20 1.54
N ARG A 80 13.21 -7.62 2.00
CA ARG A 80 14.55 -8.23 1.88
C ARG A 80 14.74 -9.53 2.67
N ARG A 81 13.84 -9.84 3.61
CA ARG A 81 13.85 -11.06 4.42
C ARG A 81 12.70 -11.99 4.08
N CYS A 82 11.90 -11.63 3.07
CA CYS A 82 10.74 -12.38 2.66
C CYS A 82 11.22 -13.66 1.97
N SER A 83 10.75 -14.80 2.44
CA SER A 83 11.04 -16.10 1.83
C SER A 83 9.80 -16.97 1.87
N GLN A 84 9.67 -17.87 0.90
CA GLN A 84 8.56 -18.80 0.77
C GLN A 84 8.48 -19.74 1.97
N GLY A 85 9.63 -20.25 2.44
CA GLY A 85 9.69 -21.20 3.54
C GLY A 85 8.78 -22.41 3.30
N LYS A 86 7.78 -22.60 4.18
CA LYS A 86 6.77 -23.67 4.09
C LYS A 86 5.45 -23.23 3.45
N HIS A 87 5.33 -21.96 3.06
CA HIS A 87 4.11 -21.42 2.47
C HIS A 87 3.95 -21.91 1.02
N ARG A 88 2.69 -21.93 0.54
CA ARG A 88 2.43 -22.17 -0.88
C ARG A 88 2.98 -21.00 -1.69
N VAL A 89 3.42 -21.28 -2.91
CA VAL A 89 3.95 -20.26 -3.84
C VAL A 89 3.01 -19.07 -3.97
N ARG A 90 1.71 -19.32 -4.14
CA ARG A 90 0.69 -18.28 -4.27
C ARG A 90 0.63 -17.35 -3.04
N ASP A 91 0.69 -17.92 -1.84
CA ASP A 91 0.59 -17.15 -0.61
C ASP A 91 1.85 -16.29 -0.41
N TYR A 92 3.01 -16.85 -0.74
CA TYR A 92 4.29 -16.13 -0.74
C TYR A 92 4.29 -14.97 -1.75
N VAL A 93 3.91 -15.22 -3.01
CA VAL A 93 3.86 -14.19 -4.05
C VAL A 93 2.88 -13.08 -3.66
N GLY A 94 1.69 -13.42 -3.15
CA GLY A 94 0.72 -12.42 -2.71
C GLY A 94 1.25 -11.56 -1.55
N TYR A 95 1.93 -12.17 -0.58
CA TYR A 95 2.57 -11.42 0.51
C TYR A 95 3.74 -10.55 0.02
N PHE A 96 4.52 -11.03 -0.94
CA PHE A 96 5.59 -10.27 -1.58
C PHE A 96 5.05 -9.06 -2.34
N GLU A 97 3.98 -9.22 -3.11
CA GLU A 97 3.30 -8.13 -3.82
C GLU A 97 2.75 -7.09 -2.83
N ASP A 98 2.07 -7.53 -1.76
CA ASP A 98 1.58 -6.65 -0.68
C ASP A 98 2.74 -5.82 -0.09
N LEU A 99 3.93 -6.40 0.09
CA LEU A 99 5.11 -5.68 0.57
C LEU A 99 5.64 -4.68 -0.46
N CYS A 100 5.71 -5.05 -1.74
CA CYS A 100 6.13 -4.14 -2.82
C CYS A 100 5.21 -2.91 -2.90
N ASP A 101 3.90 -3.10 -2.81
CA ASP A 101 2.92 -2.01 -2.87
C ASP A 101 3.09 -1.00 -1.72
N THR A 102 3.66 -1.42 -0.59
CA THR A 102 3.85 -0.55 0.59
C THR A 102 5.09 0.35 0.52
N ILE A 103 6.14 -0.08 -0.18
CA ILE A 103 7.45 0.59 -0.17
C ILE A 103 7.60 1.65 -1.26
N GLY A 104 6.65 1.68 -2.21
CA GLY A 104 6.67 2.56 -3.37
C GLY A 104 7.43 1.96 -4.57
N PRO A 105 7.87 2.79 -5.54
CA PRO A 105 8.53 2.31 -6.74
C PRO A 105 9.82 1.56 -6.38
N ILE A 106 9.92 0.33 -6.87
CA ILE A 106 11.09 -0.53 -6.85
C ILE A 106 11.47 -0.81 -8.30
N ASP A 107 12.76 -0.94 -8.56
CA ASP A 107 13.24 -1.35 -9.88
C ASP A 107 12.67 -2.74 -10.23
N GLU A 108 12.23 -2.93 -11.47
CA GLU A 108 11.59 -4.18 -11.88
C GLU A 108 12.56 -5.37 -11.78
N GLN A 109 13.84 -5.15 -12.10
CA GLN A 109 14.87 -6.17 -11.97
C GLN A 109 15.13 -6.50 -10.50
N GLU A 110 15.24 -5.47 -9.64
CA GLU A 110 15.37 -5.67 -8.19
C GLU A 110 14.18 -6.46 -7.63
N LYS A 111 12.96 -6.17 -8.11
CA LYS A 111 11.75 -6.90 -7.71
C LYS A 111 11.81 -8.37 -8.13
N VAL A 112 12.24 -8.66 -9.36
CA VAL A 112 12.39 -10.05 -9.86
C VAL A 112 13.45 -10.80 -9.07
N SER A 113 14.61 -10.18 -8.83
CA SER A 113 15.70 -10.78 -8.05
C SER A 113 15.26 -11.09 -6.61
N LEU A 114 14.62 -10.15 -5.91
CA LEU A 114 14.13 -10.37 -4.55
C LEU A 114 13.05 -11.46 -4.47
N LEU A 115 12.18 -11.55 -5.47
CA LEU A 115 11.17 -12.61 -5.54
C LEU A 115 11.83 -13.99 -5.76
N TRP A 116 12.82 -14.03 -6.66
CA TRP A 116 13.56 -15.24 -6.97
C TRP A 116 14.31 -15.77 -5.74
N ASP A 117 15.05 -14.89 -5.06
CA ASP A 117 15.87 -15.23 -3.89
C ASP A 117 15.04 -15.76 -2.71
N GLY A 118 13.77 -15.37 -2.64
CA GLY A 118 12.87 -15.86 -1.61
C GLY A 118 12.21 -17.20 -1.91
N PHE A 119 12.26 -17.73 -3.13
CA PHE A 119 11.67 -19.06 -3.43
C PHE A 119 12.38 -20.19 -2.68
N ALA A 120 11.65 -21.27 -2.41
CA ALA A 120 12.27 -22.49 -1.90
C ALA A 120 13.26 -23.05 -2.92
N GLY A 121 14.40 -23.59 -2.44
CA GLY A 121 15.50 -24.00 -3.32
C GLY A 121 15.12 -24.97 -4.44
N TYR A 122 14.16 -25.87 -4.21
CA TYR A 122 13.67 -26.79 -5.25
C TYR A 122 12.87 -26.09 -6.36
N ILE A 123 12.16 -24.99 -6.03
CA ILE A 123 11.45 -24.16 -7.01
C ILE A 123 12.45 -23.34 -7.81
N ALA A 124 13.39 -22.66 -7.14
CA ALA A 124 14.44 -21.91 -7.82
C ALA A 124 15.26 -22.80 -8.78
N ALA A 125 15.63 -24.02 -8.35
CA ALA A 125 16.28 -24.99 -9.22
C ALA A 125 15.40 -25.44 -10.38
N GLY A 126 14.09 -25.67 -10.13
CA GLY A 126 13.13 -26.03 -11.17
C GLY A 126 12.92 -24.94 -12.23
N LEU A 127 12.93 -23.67 -11.80
CA LEU A 127 12.85 -22.52 -12.69
C LEU A 127 14.14 -22.39 -13.53
N TYR A 128 15.30 -22.56 -12.90
CA TYR A 128 16.60 -22.56 -13.58
C TYR A 128 16.67 -23.64 -14.66
N ASN A 129 16.22 -24.85 -14.35
CA ASN A 129 16.16 -25.97 -15.30
C ASN A 129 15.20 -25.71 -16.49
N ARG A 130 14.33 -24.71 -16.40
CA ARG A 130 13.44 -24.27 -17.48
C ARG A 130 13.97 -23.05 -18.22
N ASN A 131 15.24 -22.69 -18.03
CA ASN A 131 15.88 -21.49 -18.58
C ASN A 131 15.19 -20.18 -18.18
N LEU A 132 14.58 -20.15 -16.98
CA LEU A 132 14.12 -18.91 -16.36
C LEU A 132 15.22 -18.44 -15.41
N HIS A 133 15.70 -17.22 -15.60
CA HIS A 133 16.73 -16.61 -14.78
C HIS A 133 16.20 -15.32 -14.15
N PRO A 134 16.72 -14.93 -12.96
CA PRO A 134 16.41 -13.65 -12.35
C PRO A 134 17.10 -12.46 -13.04
N GLU A 135 17.98 -12.72 -14.01
CA GLU A 135 18.72 -11.76 -14.85
C GLU A 135 18.08 -11.62 -16.23
#